data_AF-A0A547PS72-F1
#
_entry.id   AF-A0A547PS72-F1
#
_cell.length_a   1.000
_cell.length_b   1.000
_cell.length_c   1.000
_cell.angle_alpha   90.00
_cell.angle_beta   90.00
_cell.angle_gamma   90.00
#
_symmetry.space_group_name_H-M   'P 1'
#
loop_
_entity.id
_entity.type
_entity.pdbx_description
1 polymer ?
#
loop_
_entity_poly.entity_id
_entity_poly.type
_entity_poly.pdbx_seq_one_letter_code
_entity_poly.pdbx_strand_id
1 'polypeptide(L)'
;MRSKGTEECRALYFDLIVLSQKQKPVGTLPRDMESLAKWLSVETSRFTRLCDMEYGPLHRWTRCRCGSEIRLMHPRVTKMVLEALSRKHANRARNDAANASKRKERLRITVAQYHADLAKNDAAILWMDEYLVEKGVGYRTAKWIEKAIGAWSAHMMELRGARPR
;
A
#
# COMPACT_ATOMS: atom_id res chain seq x y z
N MET A 1 -4.14 -2.81 -31.63
CA MET A 1 -5.28 -3.46 -30.94
C MET A 1 -6.62 -2.82 -31.25
N ARG A 2 -6.93 -1.60 -30.75
CA ARG A 2 -8.30 -1.03 -30.82
C ARG A 2 -8.92 -0.96 -32.23
N SER A 3 -8.14 -0.63 -33.27
CA SER A 3 -8.64 -0.49 -34.64
C SER A 3 -8.36 -1.68 -35.57
N LYS A 4 -7.56 -2.68 -35.14
CA LYS A 4 -7.05 -3.74 -36.03
C LYS A 4 -7.34 -5.17 -35.56
N GLY A 5 -7.71 -5.37 -34.30
CA GLY A 5 -8.12 -6.68 -33.78
C GLY A 5 -9.63 -6.86 -33.89
N THR A 6 -10.07 -8.12 -33.98
CA THR A 6 -11.49 -8.49 -33.89
C THR A 6 -12.05 -8.09 -32.52
N GLU A 7 -13.36 -7.92 -32.42
CA GLU A 7 -14.07 -7.66 -31.16
C GLU A 7 -13.75 -8.69 -30.09
N GLU A 8 -13.68 -9.97 -30.45
CA GLU A 8 -13.30 -11.05 -29.54
C GLU A 8 -11.87 -10.88 -29.04
N CYS A 9 -10.89 -10.68 -29.94
CA CYS A 9 -9.49 -10.49 -29.53
C CYS A 9 -9.32 -9.26 -28.64
N ARG A 10 -10.09 -8.18 -28.89
CA ARG A 10 -10.08 -6.97 -28.04
C ARG A 10 -10.67 -7.23 -26.65
N ALA A 11 -11.77 -7.99 -26.56
CA ALA A 11 -12.40 -8.37 -25.30
C ALA A 11 -11.43 -9.20 -24.45
N LEU A 12 -10.91 -10.31 -25.02
CA LEU A 12 -9.97 -11.19 -24.33
C LEU A 12 -8.68 -10.47 -23.93
N TYR A 13 -8.14 -9.60 -24.79
CA TYR A 13 -6.98 -8.77 -24.46
C TYR A 13 -7.24 -7.87 -23.24
N PHE A 14 -8.43 -7.25 -23.17
CA PHE A 14 -8.80 -6.42 -22.03
C PHE A 14 -8.97 -7.25 -20.76
N ASP A 15 -9.61 -8.42 -20.86
CA ASP A 15 -9.79 -9.33 -19.72
C ASP A 15 -8.43 -9.80 -19.17
N LEU A 16 -7.46 -10.10 -20.03
CA LEU A 16 -6.09 -10.43 -19.62
C LEU A 16 -5.41 -9.27 -18.87
N ILE A 17 -5.65 -8.02 -19.27
CA ILE A 17 -5.18 -6.84 -18.53
C ILE A 17 -5.80 -6.81 -17.13
N VAL A 18 -7.11 -7.02 -17.01
CA VAL A 18 -7.82 -7.02 -15.73
C VAL A 18 -7.34 -8.17 -14.85
N LEU A 19 -7.19 -9.38 -15.41
CA LEU A 19 -6.70 -10.55 -14.72
C LEU A 19 -5.28 -10.34 -14.19
N SER A 20 -4.39 -9.73 -14.99
CA SER A 20 -3.00 -9.49 -14.58
C SER A 20 -2.87 -8.61 -13.33
N GLN A 21 -3.83 -7.72 -13.07
CA GLN A 21 -3.83 -6.86 -11.87
C GLN A 21 -4.11 -7.64 -10.58
N LYS A 22 -4.72 -8.82 -10.70
CA LYS A 22 -5.05 -9.70 -9.56
C LYS A 22 -3.97 -10.74 -9.27
N GLN A 23 -2.95 -10.83 -10.12
CA GLN A 23 -1.90 -11.84 -10.02
C GLN A 23 -0.81 -11.46 -9.02
N LYS A 24 -0.03 -12.46 -8.62
CA LYS A 24 1.24 -12.31 -7.90
C LYS A 24 2.35 -12.94 -8.75
N PRO A 25 3.36 -12.17 -9.20
CA PRO A 25 3.52 -10.70 -9.12
C PRO A 25 2.46 -9.91 -9.91
N VAL A 26 2.11 -8.73 -9.42
CA VAL A 26 1.07 -7.86 -10.02
C VAL A 26 1.48 -7.41 -11.41
N GLY A 27 0.54 -7.42 -12.36
CA GLY A 27 0.76 -6.98 -13.74
C GLY A 27 1.43 -8.04 -14.61
N THR A 28 1.42 -9.31 -14.17
CA THR A 28 1.94 -10.46 -14.92
C THR A 28 0.87 -11.54 -15.07
N LEU A 29 1.05 -12.45 -16.02
CA LEU A 29 0.20 -13.62 -16.26
C LEU A 29 1.06 -14.88 -16.34
N PRO A 30 0.49 -16.08 -16.09
CA PRO A 30 1.13 -17.33 -16.46
C PRO A 30 1.45 -17.35 -17.95
N ARG A 31 2.49 -18.11 -18.33
CA ARG A 31 2.82 -18.36 -19.73
C ARG A 31 1.96 -19.48 -20.35
N ASP A 32 1.40 -20.34 -19.52
CA ASP A 32 0.65 -21.51 -19.94
C ASP A 32 -0.70 -21.13 -20.58
N MET A 33 -0.94 -21.62 -21.80
CA MET A 33 -2.11 -21.26 -22.61
C MET A 33 -3.39 -21.89 -22.07
N GLU A 34 -3.31 -23.10 -21.49
CA GLU A 34 -4.46 -23.78 -20.91
C GLU A 34 -4.97 -23.03 -19.67
N SER A 35 -4.06 -22.60 -18.81
CA SER A 35 -4.38 -21.76 -17.65
C SER A 35 -5.04 -20.44 -18.07
N LEU A 36 -4.51 -19.77 -19.10
CA LEU A 36 -5.07 -18.52 -19.60
C LEU A 36 -6.46 -18.71 -20.22
N ALA A 37 -6.63 -19.74 -21.04
CA ALA A 37 -7.92 -20.07 -21.65
C ALA A 37 -8.98 -20.40 -20.57
N LYS A 38 -8.60 -21.16 -19.55
CA LYS A 38 -9.45 -21.47 -18.40
C LYS A 38 -9.87 -20.22 -17.64
N TRP A 39 -8.97 -19.26 -17.40
CA TRP A 39 -9.30 -18.01 -16.72
C TRP A 39 -10.23 -17.10 -17.51
N LEU A 40 -10.16 -17.18 -18.83
CA LEU A 40 -11.01 -16.46 -19.77
C LEU A 40 -12.31 -17.21 -20.10
N SER A 41 -12.51 -18.42 -19.54
CA SER A 41 -13.64 -19.29 -19.85
C SER A 41 -13.82 -19.56 -21.35
N VAL A 42 -12.71 -19.73 -22.07
CA VAL A 42 -12.67 -20.07 -23.49
C VAL A 42 -11.98 -21.41 -23.72
N GLU A 43 -12.30 -22.08 -24.82
CA GLU A 43 -11.64 -23.32 -25.20
C GLU A 43 -10.18 -23.06 -25.62
N THR A 44 -9.26 -23.93 -25.17
CA THR A 44 -7.81 -23.73 -25.31
C THR A 44 -7.34 -23.67 -26.76
N SER A 45 -7.85 -24.53 -27.64
CA SER A 45 -7.50 -24.54 -29.07
C SER A 45 -7.95 -23.24 -29.75
N ARG A 46 -9.16 -22.76 -29.45
CA ARG A 46 -9.69 -21.48 -29.93
C ARG A 46 -8.84 -20.32 -29.43
N PHE A 47 -8.52 -20.28 -28.14
CA PHE A 47 -7.68 -19.22 -27.58
C PHE A 47 -6.30 -19.17 -28.22
N THR A 48 -5.70 -20.33 -28.46
CA THR A 48 -4.40 -20.46 -29.13
C THR A 48 -4.45 -19.89 -30.55
N ARG A 49 -5.44 -20.30 -31.37
CA ARG A 49 -5.65 -19.75 -32.72
C ARG A 49 -5.83 -18.23 -32.72
N LEU A 50 -6.58 -17.69 -31.75
CA LEU A 50 -6.76 -16.25 -31.62
C LEU A 50 -5.46 -15.54 -31.26
N CYS A 51 -4.59 -16.15 -30.45
CA CYS A 51 -3.30 -15.59 -30.07
C CYS A 51 -2.28 -15.58 -31.21
N ASP A 52 -2.41 -16.47 -32.20
CA ASP A 52 -1.55 -16.50 -33.39
C ASP A 52 -1.84 -15.35 -34.38
N MET A 53 -2.97 -14.66 -34.23
CA MET A 53 -3.30 -13.49 -35.04
C MET A 53 -2.36 -12.32 -34.74
N GLU A 54 -2.03 -11.50 -35.75
CA GLU A 54 -1.18 -10.30 -35.59
C GLU A 54 -1.68 -9.38 -34.46
N TYR A 55 -3.00 -9.27 -34.32
CA TYR A 55 -3.69 -8.52 -33.26
C TYR A 55 -4.53 -9.45 -32.36
N GLY A 56 -3.94 -10.56 -31.92
CA GLY A 56 -4.54 -11.53 -30.99
C GLY A 56 -4.51 -11.13 -29.51
N PRO A 57 -5.18 -11.88 -28.60
CA PRO A 57 -5.29 -11.53 -27.18
C PRO A 57 -3.96 -11.29 -26.45
N LEU A 58 -2.89 -11.95 -26.89
CA LEU A 58 -1.53 -11.79 -26.37
C LEU A 58 -0.68 -10.76 -27.12
N HIS A 59 -1.28 -9.90 -27.96
CA HIS A 59 -0.57 -8.85 -28.67
C HIS A 59 0.24 -7.96 -27.71
N ARG A 60 1.56 -7.85 -27.95
CA ARG A 60 2.55 -7.12 -27.11
C ARG A 60 2.72 -7.62 -25.68
N TRP A 61 2.20 -8.79 -25.35
CA TRP A 61 2.64 -9.50 -24.16
C TRP A 61 4.03 -10.10 -24.41
N THR A 62 4.92 -9.96 -23.45
CA THR A 62 6.32 -10.34 -23.55
C THR A 62 6.69 -11.22 -22.38
N ARG A 63 7.63 -12.14 -22.58
CA ARG A 63 8.11 -12.99 -21.48
C ARG A 63 8.98 -12.17 -20.54
N CYS A 64 8.75 -12.33 -19.24
CA CYS A 64 9.59 -11.77 -18.18
C CYS A 64 9.98 -12.85 -17.18
N ARG A 65 11.14 -12.70 -16.56
CA ARG A 65 11.57 -13.56 -15.46
C ARG A 65 11.05 -13.00 -14.14
N CYS A 66 10.35 -13.82 -13.36
CA CYS A 66 9.83 -13.50 -12.05
C CYS A 66 10.33 -14.55 -11.05
N GLY A 67 11.46 -14.28 -10.39
CA GLY A 67 12.13 -15.29 -9.56
C GLY A 67 12.58 -16.48 -10.41
N SER A 68 12.11 -17.68 -10.07
CA SER A 68 12.36 -18.93 -10.79
C SER A 68 11.42 -19.17 -11.99
N GLU A 69 10.36 -18.38 -12.15
CA GLU A 69 9.34 -18.61 -13.18
C GLU A 69 9.47 -17.64 -14.36
N ILE A 70 9.07 -18.10 -15.55
CA ILE A 70 8.85 -17.23 -16.73
C ILE A 70 7.37 -16.94 -16.86
N ARG A 71 7.03 -15.66 -16.85
CA ARG A 71 5.65 -15.14 -16.91
C ARG A 71 5.48 -14.24 -18.12
N LEU A 72 4.24 -13.86 -18.42
CA LEU A 72 3.93 -12.86 -19.44
C LEU A 72 3.67 -11.51 -18.78
N MET A 73 4.23 -10.44 -19.33
CA MET A 73 3.95 -9.07 -18.94
C MET A 73 3.63 -8.22 -20.17
N HIS A 74 2.73 -7.25 -20.00
CA HIS A 74 2.52 -6.21 -21.00
C HIS A 74 3.22 -4.92 -20.53
N PRO A 75 4.31 -4.47 -21.17
CA PRO A 75 5.19 -3.42 -20.64
C PRO A 75 4.47 -2.14 -20.17
N ARG A 76 3.49 -1.68 -20.95
CA ARG A 76 2.71 -0.47 -20.61
C ARG A 76 1.77 -0.68 -19.42
N VAL A 77 1.19 -1.87 -19.29
CA VAL A 77 0.22 -2.18 -18.23
C VAL A 77 0.97 -2.37 -16.93
N THR A 78 2.05 -3.14 -16.94
CA THR A 78 2.92 -3.34 -15.78
C THR A 78 3.47 -1.99 -15.27
N LYS A 79 3.93 -1.10 -16.15
CA LYS A 79 4.36 0.26 -15.78
C LYS A 79 3.24 1.06 -15.10
N MET A 80 2.05 1.10 -15.70
CA MET A 80 0.89 1.81 -15.15
C MET A 80 0.51 1.30 -13.76
N VAL A 81 0.52 -0.02 -13.57
CA VAL A 81 0.16 -0.64 -12.28
C VAL A 81 1.22 -0.37 -11.22
N LEU A 82 2.51 -0.46 -11.56
CA LEU A 82 3.60 -0.12 -10.63
C LEU A 82 3.56 1.35 -10.21
N GLU A 83 3.29 2.27 -11.15
CA GLU A 83 3.10 3.69 -10.83
C GLU A 83 1.89 3.92 -9.91
N ALA A 84 0.77 3.22 -10.15
CA ALA A 84 -0.41 3.32 -9.30
C ALA A 84 -0.16 2.80 -7.88
N LEU A 85 0.57 1.67 -7.76
CA LEU A 85 1.00 1.15 -6.46
C LEU A 85 1.91 2.13 -5.73
N SER A 86 2.91 2.68 -6.41
CA SER A 86 3.82 3.69 -5.85
C SER A 86 3.05 4.91 -5.32
N ARG A 87 2.09 5.44 -6.10
CA ARG A 87 1.20 6.53 -5.65
C ARG A 87 0.37 6.15 -4.43
N LYS A 88 -0.17 4.93 -4.38
CA LYS A 88 -0.96 4.45 -3.22
C LYS A 88 -0.11 4.36 -1.96
N HIS A 89 1.12 3.85 -2.05
CA HIS A 89 2.05 3.79 -0.94
C HIS A 89 2.46 5.19 -0.47
N ALA A 90 2.79 6.09 -1.40
CA ALA A 90 3.14 7.47 -1.10
C ALA A 90 1.97 8.23 -0.42
N ASN A 91 0.74 8.06 -0.91
CA ASN A 91 -0.44 8.67 -0.32
C ASN A 91 -0.73 8.12 1.08
N ARG A 92 -0.57 6.80 1.31
CA ARG A 92 -0.71 6.22 2.64
C ARG A 92 0.30 6.83 3.62
N ALA A 93 1.57 6.86 3.26
CA ALA A 93 2.62 7.45 4.10
C ALA A 93 2.36 8.94 4.40
N ARG A 94 1.95 9.73 3.40
CA ARG A 94 1.59 11.15 3.58
C ARG A 94 0.38 11.32 4.50
N ASN A 95 -0.65 10.51 4.33
CA ASN A 95 -1.84 10.56 5.18
C ASN A 95 -1.52 10.16 6.62
N ASP A 96 -0.70 9.14 6.83
CA ASP A 96 -0.28 8.70 8.15
C ASP A 96 0.54 9.78 8.86
N ALA A 97 1.46 10.44 8.15
CA ALA A 97 2.22 11.57 8.67
C ALA A 97 1.33 12.78 9.01
N ALA A 98 0.40 13.15 8.11
CA ALA A 98 -0.54 14.25 8.35
C ALA A 98 -1.47 13.96 9.53
N ASN A 99 -1.97 12.72 9.65
CA ASN A 99 -2.80 12.28 10.75
C ASN A 99 -2.01 12.30 12.08
N ALA A 100 -0.75 11.84 12.08
CA ALA A 100 0.13 11.91 13.24
C ALA A 100 0.41 13.36 13.66
N SER A 101 0.64 14.27 12.71
CA SER A 101 0.83 15.69 13.00
C SER A 101 -0.41 16.31 13.65
N LYS A 102 -1.60 16.10 13.05
CA LYS A 102 -2.87 16.60 13.61
C LYS A 102 -3.18 16.00 14.99
N ARG A 103 -2.83 14.73 15.20
CA ARG A 103 -3.03 14.03 16.48
C ARG A 103 -2.12 14.60 17.57
N LYS A 104 -0.84 14.84 17.27
CA LYS A 104 0.09 15.52 18.19
C LYS A 104 -0.35 16.93 18.52
N GLU A 105 -0.84 17.69 17.53
CA GLU A 105 -1.33 19.05 17.77
C GLU A 105 -2.57 19.05 18.69
N ARG A 106 -3.53 18.15 18.47
CA ARG A 106 -4.66 17.97 19.39
C ARG A 106 -4.20 17.58 20.80
N LEU A 107 -3.24 16.65 20.89
CA LEU A 107 -2.67 16.25 22.18
C LEU A 107 -2.04 17.45 22.89
N ARG A 108 -1.28 18.28 22.17
CA ARG A 108 -0.69 19.51 22.71
C ARG A 108 -1.74 20.46 23.27
N ILE A 109 -2.81 20.72 22.52
CA ILE A 109 -3.93 21.57 22.98
C ILE A 109 -4.54 21.01 24.27
N THR A 110 -4.80 19.70 24.33
CA THR A 110 -5.37 19.09 25.54
C THR A 110 -4.40 19.13 26.72
N VAL A 111 -3.12 18.79 26.51
CA VAL A 111 -2.10 18.85 27.57
C VAL A 111 -1.92 20.28 28.09
N ALA A 112 -2.04 21.30 27.24
CA ALA A 112 -1.93 22.70 27.64
C ALA A 112 -3.00 23.12 28.66
N GLN A 113 -4.16 22.45 28.69
CA GLN A 113 -5.22 22.68 29.68
C GLN A 113 -4.83 22.20 31.09
N TYR A 114 -3.88 21.27 31.20
CA TYR A 114 -3.38 20.73 32.46
C TYR A 114 -2.03 21.33 32.84
N HIS A 115 -1.10 21.38 31.89
CA HIS A 115 0.28 21.82 32.08
C HIS A 115 0.77 22.59 30.83
N ALA A 116 0.60 23.91 30.84
CA ALA A 116 0.93 24.78 29.71
C ALA A 116 2.40 24.69 29.28
N ASP A 117 3.34 24.57 30.22
CA ASP A 117 4.77 24.48 29.89
C ASP A 117 5.17 23.11 29.37
N LEU A 118 4.52 22.04 29.85
CA LEU A 118 4.72 20.69 29.31
C LEU A 118 4.25 20.60 27.86
N ALA A 119 3.17 21.30 27.50
CA ALA A 119 2.65 21.32 26.14
C ALA A 119 3.61 21.97 25.13
N LYS A 120 4.50 22.87 25.58
CA LYS A 120 5.54 23.49 24.74
C LYS A 120 6.72 22.55 24.48
N ASN A 121 6.82 21.43 25.19
CA ASN A 121 7.91 20.48 25.03
C ASN A 121 7.56 19.45 23.94
N ASP A 122 8.15 19.63 22.76
CA ASP A 122 7.93 18.76 21.60
C ASP A 122 8.31 17.30 21.86
N ALA A 123 9.38 17.06 22.63
CA ALA A 123 9.79 15.71 22.98
C ALA A 123 8.77 15.03 23.91
N ALA A 124 8.20 15.78 24.86
CA ALA A 124 7.15 15.27 25.73
C ALA A 124 5.88 14.93 24.95
N ILE A 125 5.45 15.81 24.03
CA ILE A 125 4.27 15.57 23.19
C ILE A 125 4.48 14.37 22.27
N LEU A 126 5.66 14.23 21.67
CA LEU A 126 5.99 13.07 20.84
C LEU A 126 5.94 11.77 21.65
N TRP A 127 6.63 11.73 22.78
CA TRP A 127 6.69 10.55 23.64
C TRP A 127 5.31 10.15 24.17
N MET A 128 4.52 11.12 24.64
CA MET A 128 3.15 10.85 25.10
C MET A 128 2.24 10.39 23.97
N ASP A 129 2.41 10.91 22.74
CA ASP A 129 1.66 10.44 21.57
C ASP A 129 1.96 8.97 21.27
N GLU A 130 3.24 8.59 21.31
CA GLU A 130 3.73 7.23 21.09
C GLU A 130 3.24 6.28 22.18
N TYR A 131 3.35 6.68 23.45
CA TYR A 131 2.81 5.93 24.59
C TYR A 131 1.31 5.65 24.42
N LEU A 132 0.52 6.66 24.03
CA LEU A 132 -0.93 6.49 23.82
C LEU A 132 -1.26 5.59 22.62
N VAL A 133 -0.41 5.60 21.58
CA VAL A 133 -0.54 4.69 20.43
C VAL A 133 -0.21 3.25 20.84
N GLU A 134 0.86 3.04 21.61
CA GLU A 134 1.27 1.71 22.11
C GLU A 134 0.17 1.10 22.99
N LYS A 135 -0.50 1.90 23.82
CA LYS A 135 -1.64 1.44 24.64
C LYS A 135 -2.94 1.23 23.83
N GLY A 136 -2.93 1.44 22.51
CA GLY A 136 -4.07 1.20 21.64
C GLY A 136 -5.25 2.15 21.91
N VAL A 137 -4.99 3.35 22.44
CA VAL A 137 -6.05 4.26 22.86
C VAL A 137 -6.68 4.94 21.65
N GLY A 138 -7.89 4.50 21.28
CA GLY A 138 -8.66 5.10 20.19
C GLY A 138 -9.16 6.51 20.49
N TYR A 139 -9.75 6.72 21.68
CA TYR A 139 -10.25 8.02 22.13
C TYR A 139 -9.51 8.49 23.37
N ARG A 140 -8.82 9.64 23.27
CA ARG A 140 -7.97 10.19 24.33
C ARG A 140 -8.80 11.02 25.31
N THR A 141 -9.43 10.33 26.25
CA THR A 141 -10.15 10.97 27.36
C THR A 141 -9.19 11.63 28.35
N ALA A 142 -9.70 12.55 29.19
CA ALA A 142 -8.95 13.19 30.28
C ALA A 142 -8.10 12.19 31.10
N LYS A 143 -8.69 11.06 31.49
CA LYS A 143 -8.01 9.98 32.22
C LYS A 143 -6.77 9.44 31.50
N TRP A 144 -6.82 9.31 30.17
CA TRP A 144 -5.68 8.85 29.39
C TRP A 144 -4.61 9.93 29.23
N ILE A 145 -5.01 11.19 29.17
CA ILE A 145 -4.09 12.33 29.13
C ILE A 145 -3.30 12.41 30.44
N GLU A 146 -3.98 12.35 31.59
CA GLU A 146 -3.34 12.33 32.91
C GLU A 146 -2.36 11.15 33.05
N LYS A 147 -2.77 9.95 32.59
CA LYS A 147 -1.88 8.78 32.56
C LYS A 147 -0.65 9.00 31.68
N ALA A 148 -0.79 9.63 30.52
CA ALA A 148 0.34 9.92 29.64
C ALA A 148 1.31 10.92 30.27
N ILE A 149 0.78 11.96 30.95
CA ILE A 149 1.58 12.96 31.67
C ILE A 149 2.34 12.33 32.84
N GLY A 150 1.67 11.46 33.61
CA GLY A 150 2.30 10.69 34.69
C GLY A 150 3.39 9.76 34.17
N ALA A 151 3.13 9.06 33.05
CA ALA A 151 4.09 8.15 32.42
C ALA A 151 5.32 8.91 31.90
N TRP A 152 5.13 10.08 31.29
CA TRP A 152 6.24 10.95 30.88
C TRP A 152 7.08 11.41 32.07
N SER A 153 6.44 11.77 33.19
CA SER A 153 7.14 12.20 34.40
C SER A 153 8.01 11.08 34.98
N ALA A 154 7.48 9.84 35.02
CA ALA A 154 8.25 8.66 35.43
C ALA A 154 9.46 8.43 34.51
N HIS A 155 9.23 8.47 33.19
CA HIS A 155 10.28 8.33 32.18
C HIS A 155 11.41 9.37 32.35
N MET A 156 11.06 10.63 32.63
CA MET A 156 12.06 11.68 32.87
C MET A 156 12.87 11.47 34.16
N MET A 157 12.27 10.89 35.19
CA MET A 157 12.97 10.55 36.44
C MET A 157 13.96 9.42 36.23
N GLU A 158 13.58 8.39 35.46
CA GLU A 158 14.48 7.30 35.05
C GLU A 158 15.68 7.83 34.25
N LEU A 159 15.45 8.67 33.25
CA LEU A 159 16.52 9.28 32.45
C LEU A 159 17.49 10.14 33.29
N ARG A 160 16.98 10.83 34.31
CA ARG A 160 17.80 11.63 35.24
C ARG A 160 18.59 10.76 36.22
N GLY A 161 18.02 9.66 36.68
CA GLY A 161 18.68 8.68 37.55
C GLY A 161 19.72 7.81 36.83
N ALA A 162 19.57 7.62 35.52
CA ALA A 162 20.46 6.80 34.69
C ALA A 162 21.72 7.52 34.17
N ARG A 163 21.91 8.82 34.45
CA ARG A 163 23.17 9.51 34.11
C ARG A 163 24.28 9.10 35.10
N PRO A 164 25.38 8.49 34.66
CA PRO A 164 26.55 8.31 35.52
C PRO A 164 27.11 9.69 35.89
N ARG A 165 27.48 9.86 37.17
CA ARG A 165 28.10 11.08 37.69
C ARG A 165 29.46 11.34 37.07
#